data_AF-A0A953HTP9-F1
#
_entry.id   AF-A0A953HTP9-F1
#
_cell.length_a   1.000
_cell.length_b   1.000
_cell.length_c   1.000
_cell.angle_alpha   90.00
_cell.angle_beta   90.00
_cell.angle_gamma   90.00
#
_symmetry.space_group_name_H-M   'P 1'
#
loop_
_entity.id
_entity.type
_entity.pdbx_description
1 polymer ?
#
loop_
_entity_poly.entity_id
_entity_poly.type
_entity_poly.pdbx_seq_one_letter_code
_entity_poly.pdbx_strand_id
1 'polypeptide(L)'
;MIIWSGWGFLVVFFFLGGCLLGIPVGALFPDNPDASIAATLITGGLVAGLASFLFARKIEGGEGRAFIDEATGQRIVVKRSAGSLFFIPTRYWAYVAPVLAIILAVVMMAPTATDTVAAPVGDAALVEAPAPAN
;
A
#
# COMPACT_ATOMS: atom_id res chain seq x y z
N MET A 1 -22.30 6.26 -9.87
CA MET A 1 -20.89 6.29 -10.29
C MET A 1 -20.22 5.03 -9.77
N ILE A 2 -19.66 4.18 -10.63
CA ILE A 2 -18.93 2.99 -10.19
C ILE A 2 -17.46 3.37 -10.10
N ILE A 3 -16.86 3.12 -8.94
CA ILE A 3 -15.47 3.52 -8.60
C ILE A 3 -14.44 2.63 -9.33
N TRP A 4 -14.86 1.47 -9.83
CA TRP A 4 -14.02 0.53 -10.57
C TRP A 4 -14.63 0.20 -11.94
N SER A 5 -13.80 -0.21 -12.89
CA SER A 5 -14.24 -0.76 -14.16
C SER A 5 -13.38 -1.96 -14.58
N GLY A 6 -14.02 -2.96 -15.20
CA GLY A 6 -13.35 -4.15 -15.71
C GLY A 6 -12.54 -4.88 -14.63
N TRP A 7 -11.26 -5.09 -14.91
CA TRP A 7 -10.35 -5.86 -14.06
C TRP A 7 -9.58 -5.00 -13.03
N GLY A 8 -9.93 -3.72 -12.86
CA GLY A 8 -9.24 -2.84 -11.89
C GLY A 8 -9.30 -3.34 -10.44
N PHE A 9 -10.37 -4.03 -10.06
CA PHE A 9 -10.51 -4.60 -8.71
C PHE A 9 -9.46 -5.68 -8.40
N LEU A 10 -8.81 -6.26 -9.41
CA LEU A 10 -7.79 -7.30 -9.23
C LEU A 10 -6.53 -6.79 -8.50
N VAL A 11 -6.28 -5.47 -8.53
CA VAL A 11 -5.17 -4.85 -7.78
C VAL A 11 -5.28 -5.12 -6.28
N VAL A 12 -6.50 -5.12 -5.74
CA VAL A 12 -6.75 -5.41 -4.32
C VAL A 12 -6.35 -6.84 -3.98
N PHE A 13 -6.70 -7.80 -4.84
CA PHE A 13 -6.29 -9.20 -4.66
C PHE A 13 -4.79 -9.39 -4.79
N PHE A 14 -4.13 -8.67 -5.71
CA PHE A 14 -2.67 -8.70 -5.80
C PHE A 14 -2.00 -8.14 -4.55
N PHE A 15 -2.58 -7.12 -3.93
CA PHE A 15 -2.09 -6.59 -2.65
C PHE A 15 -2.28 -7.57 -1.50
N LEU A 16 -3.47 -8.16 -1.35
CA LEU A 16 -3.70 -9.19 -0.33
C LEU A 16 -2.77 -10.40 -0.52
N GLY A 17 -2.66 -10.91 -1.75
CA GLY A 17 -1.75 -11.99 -2.10
C GLY A 17 -0.29 -11.63 -1.86
N GLY A 18 0.09 -10.39 -2.16
CA GLY A 18 1.41 -9.86 -1.84
C GLY A 18 1.69 -9.81 -0.34
N CYS A 19 0.72 -9.38 0.48
CA CYS A 19 0.87 -9.38 1.94
C CYS A 19 1.03 -10.80 2.48
N LEU A 20 0.29 -11.78 1.95
CA LEU A 20 0.48 -13.19 2.29
C LEU A 20 1.91 -13.67 1.99
N LEU A 21 2.49 -13.26 0.85
CA LEU A 21 3.90 -13.51 0.54
C LEU A 21 4.87 -12.66 1.38
N GLY A 22 4.40 -11.56 1.95
CA GLY A 22 5.16 -10.68 2.84
C GLY A 22 5.29 -11.19 4.27
N ILE A 23 4.38 -12.07 4.73
CA ILE A 23 4.44 -12.67 6.09
C ILE A 23 5.83 -13.27 6.41
N PRO A 24 6.42 -14.14 5.56
CA PRO A 24 7.76 -14.67 5.83
C PRO A 24 8.86 -13.60 5.81
N VAL A 25 8.67 -12.50 5.07
CA VAL A 25 9.60 -11.36 5.06
C VAL A 25 9.50 -10.57 6.37
N GLY A 26 8.28 -10.35 6.88
CA GLY A 26 8.05 -9.74 8.19
C GLY A 26 8.62 -10.58 9.33
N ALA A 27 8.58 -11.91 9.21
CA ALA A 27 9.16 -12.83 10.19
C ALA A 27 10.69 -12.71 10.35
N LEU A 28 11.38 -11.99 9.46
CA LEU A 28 12.80 -11.64 9.62
C LEU A 28 13.05 -10.59 10.73
N PHE A 29 11.98 -9.96 11.23
CA PHE A 29 12.03 -8.94 12.27
C PHE A 29 11.20 -9.37 13.51
N PRO A 30 11.56 -10.46 14.19
CA PRO A 30 10.74 -11.02 15.29
C PRO A 30 10.65 -10.08 16.50
N ASP A 31 11.70 -9.31 16.76
CA ASP A 31 11.81 -8.43 17.93
C ASP A 31 11.21 -7.02 17.69
N ASN A 32 10.76 -6.73 16.47
CA ASN A 32 10.23 -5.42 16.10
C ASN A 32 8.92 -5.58 15.31
N PRO A 33 7.76 -5.51 15.99
CA PRO A 33 6.45 -5.72 15.35
C PRO A 33 6.15 -4.67 14.27
N ASP A 34 6.59 -3.42 14.46
CA ASP A 34 6.36 -2.35 13.49
C ASP A 34 7.16 -2.58 12.21
N ALA A 35 8.43 -2.99 12.35
CA ALA A 35 9.27 -3.38 11.21
C ALA A 35 8.75 -4.63 10.50
N SER A 36 8.21 -5.60 11.24
CA SER A 36 7.58 -6.80 10.67
C SER A 36 6.35 -6.47 9.82
N ILE A 37 5.46 -5.61 10.34
CA ILE A 37 4.29 -5.13 9.62
C ILE A 37 4.71 -4.29 8.40
N ALA A 38 5.66 -3.36 8.57
CA ALA A 38 6.20 -2.54 7.50
C ALA A 38 6.80 -3.39 6.37
N ALA A 39 7.62 -4.37 6.70
CA ALA A 39 8.21 -5.30 5.73
C ALA A 39 7.15 -6.11 4.98
N THR A 40 6.11 -6.57 5.67
CA THR A 40 4.98 -7.28 5.08
C THR A 40 4.21 -6.39 4.10
N LEU A 41 3.90 -5.15 4.50
CA LEU A 41 3.18 -4.17 3.68
C LEU A 41 3.98 -3.77 2.44
N ILE A 42 5.28 -3.48 2.60
CA ILE A 42 6.16 -3.12 1.48
C ILE A 42 6.23 -4.27 0.48
N THR A 43 6.41 -5.50 0.96
CA THR A 43 6.39 -6.69 0.10
C THR A 43 5.05 -6.82 -0.62
N GLY A 44 3.94 -6.60 0.08
CA GLY A 44 2.61 -6.57 -0.50
C GLY A 44 2.43 -5.54 -1.61
N GLY A 45 2.89 -4.32 -1.38
CA GLY A 45 2.86 -3.24 -2.37
C GLY A 45 3.72 -3.51 -3.60
N LEU A 46 4.91 -4.07 -3.42
CA LEU A 46 5.81 -4.44 -4.52
C LEU A 46 5.23 -5.56 -5.38
N VAL A 47 4.73 -6.62 -4.75
CA VAL A 47 4.06 -7.73 -5.46
C VAL A 47 2.81 -7.23 -6.17
N ALA A 48 2.01 -6.38 -5.53
CA ALA A 48 0.83 -5.77 -6.15
C ALA A 48 1.19 -4.93 -7.36
N GLY A 49 2.23 -4.11 -7.27
CA GLY A 49 2.71 -3.29 -8.37
C GLY A 49 3.18 -4.14 -9.55
N LEU A 50 4.03 -5.14 -9.29
CA LEU A 50 4.55 -6.04 -10.31
C LEU A 50 3.43 -6.85 -10.98
N ALA A 51 2.53 -7.44 -10.19
CA ALA A 51 1.39 -8.19 -10.70
C ALA A 51 0.45 -7.30 -11.53
N SER A 52 0.16 -6.08 -11.06
CA SER A 52 -0.65 -5.11 -11.81
C SER A 52 -0.01 -4.72 -13.14
N PHE A 53 1.31 -4.54 -13.18
CA PHE A 53 2.05 -4.26 -14.41
C PHE A 53 1.98 -5.42 -15.41
N LEU A 54 2.31 -6.64 -14.96
CA LEU A 54 2.30 -7.83 -15.81
C LEU A 54 0.88 -8.12 -16.34
N PHE A 55 -0.12 -7.96 -15.48
CA PHE A 55 -1.52 -8.17 -15.83
C PHE A 55 -2.01 -7.12 -16.83
N ALA A 56 -1.74 -5.84 -16.58
CA ALA A 56 -2.08 -4.77 -17.52
C ALA A 56 -1.39 -4.99 -18.87
N ARG A 57 -0.09 -5.33 -18.87
CA ARG A 57 0.66 -5.63 -20.10
C ARG A 57 0.08 -6.82 -20.86
N LYS A 58 -0.37 -7.87 -20.16
CA LYS A 58 -0.99 -9.06 -20.79
C LYS A 58 -2.34 -8.75 -21.44
N ILE A 59 -3.17 -7.91 -20.79
CA ILE A 59 -4.49 -7.55 -21.33
C ILE A 59 -4.39 -6.51 -22.45
N GLU A 60 -3.56 -5.49 -22.26
CA GLU A 60 -3.38 -4.38 -23.20
C GLU A 60 -2.47 -4.76 -24.39
N GLY A 61 -1.69 -5.84 -24.27
CA GLY A 61 -0.83 -6.36 -25.33
C GLY A 61 -1.55 -7.14 -26.44
N GLY A 62 -2.87 -7.38 -26.33
CA GLY A 62 -3.64 -8.03 -27.40
C GLY A 62 -3.85 -7.12 -28.62
N GLU A 63 -3.95 -7.71 -29.82
CA GLU A 63 -4.28 -6.96 -31.03
C GLU A 63 -5.60 -6.21 -30.86
N GLY A 64 -5.56 -4.88 -31.05
CA GLY A 64 -6.74 -4.04 -30.96
C GLY A 64 -7.77 -4.45 -32.01
N ARG A 65 -9.05 -4.53 -31.62
CA ARG A 65 -10.12 -4.81 -32.57
C ARG A 65 -10.30 -3.59 -33.47
N ALA A 66 -10.09 -3.77 -34.77
CA ALA A 66 -10.41 -2.76 -35.74
C ALA A 66 -11.93 -2.79 -35.99
N PHE A 67 -12.58 -1.67 -35.73
CA PHE A 67 -13.96 -1.41 -36.11
C PHE A 67 -13.96 -0.40 -37.26
N ILE A 68 -14.92 -0.53 -38.17
CA ILE A 68 -15.15 0.44 -39.23
C ILE A 68 -16.44 1.16 -38.86
N ASP A 69 -16.38 2.49 -38.77
CA ASP A 69 -17.55 3.33 -38.60
C ASP A 69 -18.33 3.34 -39.93
N GLU A 70 -19.58 2.87 -39.92
CA GLU A 70 -20.39 2.75 -41.14
C GLU A 70 -20.82 4.10 -41.72
N ALA A 71 -20.87 5.16 -40.92
CA ALA A 71 -21.31 6.49 -41.35
C ALA A 71 -20.17 7.31 -41.98
N THR A 72 -18.94 7.13 -41.49
CA THR A 72 -17.77 7.91 -41.92
C THR A 72 -16.72 7.10 -42.67
N GLY A 73 -16.83 5.77 -42.68
CA GLY A 73 -15.83 4.86 -43.24
C GLY A 73 -14.51 4.83 -42.47
N GLN A 74 -14.43 5.48 -41.29
CA GLN A 74 -13.19 5.56 -40.53
C GLN A 74 -12.89 4.25 -39.80
N ARG A 75 -11.63 3.80 -39.90
CA ARG A 75 -11.12 2.64 -39.18
C ARG A 75 -10.67 3.05 -37.77
N ILE A 76 -11.41 2.64 -36.74
CA ILE A 76 -11.08 2.89 -35.34
C ILE A 76 -10.50 1.60 -34.74
N VAL A 77 -9.26 1.67 -34.25
CA VAL A 77 -8.64 0.54 -33.53
C VAL A 77 -8.92 0.70 -32.04
N VAL A 78 -9.84 -0.11 -31.52
CA VAL A 78 -10.13 -0.13 -30.08
C VAL A 78 -9.23 -1.17 -29.41
N LYS A 79 -8.28 -0.69 -28.62
CA LYS A 79 -7.41 -1.55 -27.79
C LYS A 79 -8.16 -2.04 -26.55
N ARG A 80 -7.88 -3.26 -26.12
CA ARG A 80 -8.40 -3.77 -24.84
C ARG A 80 -7.78 -2.96 -23.69
N SER A 81 -8.62 -2.60 -22.71
CA SER A 81 -8.20 -1.95 -21.47
C SER A 81 -8.25 -2.96 -20.33
N ALA A 82 -7.23 -2.95 -19.46
CA ALA A 82 -7.22 -3.73 -18.22
C ALA A 82 -8.18 -3.17 -17.15
N GLY A 83 -8.95 -2.13 -17.47
CA GLY A 83 -9.89 -1.49 -16.56
C GLY A 83 -9.24 -0.40 -15.71
N SER A 84 -9.96 0.03 -14.68
CA SER A 84 -9.51 1.06 -13.75
C SER A 84 -10.02 0.80 -12.34
N LEU A 85 -9.27 1.24 -11.35
CA LEU A 85 -9.67 1.23 -9.94
C LEU A 85 -9.49 2.65 -9.40
N PHE A 86 -10.52 3.20 -8.76
CA PHE A 86 -10.60 4.61 -8.38
C PHE A 86 -10.32 5.56 -9.56
N PHE A 87 -10.84 5.23 -10.74
CA PHE A 87 -10.59 5.96 -12.00
C PHE A 87 -9.12 5.96 -12.46
N ILE A 88 -8.22 5.26 -11.75
CA ILE A 88 -6.82 5.10 -12.13
C ILE A 88 -6.68 3.81 -12.97
N PRO A 89 -6.20 3.90 -14.22
CA PRO A 89 -5.95 2.71 -15.05
C PRO A 89 -5.03 1.71 -14.35
N THR A 90 -5.32 0.40 -14.47
CA THR A 90 -4.60 -0.69 -13.79
C THR A 90 -3.08 -0.63 -13.99
N ARG A 91 -2.61 -0.14 -15.15
CA ARG A 91 -1.18 0.08 -15.42
C ARG A 91 -0.47 1.02 -14.45
N TYR A 92 -1.15 2.03 -13.90
CA TYR A 92 -0.55 2.99 -12.97
C TYR A 92 -0.48 2.44 -11.55
N TRP A 93 -1.29 1.43 -11.23
CA TRP A 93 -1.18 0.71 -9.95
C TRP A 93 0.15 -0.02 -9.79
N ALA A 94 0.90 -0.23 -10.89
CA ALA A 94 2.30 -0.63 -10.85
C ALA A 94 3.19 0.25 -9.99
N TYR A 95 2.90 1.56 -9.96
CA TYR A 95 3.64 2.56 -9.20
C TYR A 95 2.88 3.01 -7.95
N VAL A 96 1.56 3.15 -8.06
CA VAL A 96 0.71 3.61 -6.95
C VAL A 96 0.71 2.62 -5.79
N ALA A 97 0.66 1.31 -6.05
CA ALA A 97 0.65 0.29 -5.00
C ALA A 97 1.93 0.28 -4.14
N PRO A 98 3.16 0.22 -4.70
CA PRO A 98 4.37 0.26 -3.88
C PRO A 98 4.56 1.59 -3.16
N VAL A 99 4.21 2.72 -3.79
CA VAL A 99 4.28 4.04 -3.13
C VAL A 99 3.33 4.12 -1.93
N LEU A 100 2.07 3.69 -2.09
CA LEU A 100 1.10 3.64 -0.99
C LEU A 100 1.56 2.71 0.13
N ALA A 101 2.13 1.55 -0.21
CA ALA A 101 2.64 0.61 0.78
C ALA A 101 3.81 1.19 1.59
N ILE A 102 4.74 1.90 0.94
CA ILE A 102 5.84 2.58 1.61
C ILE A 102 5.31 3.69 2.52
N ILE A 103 4.38 4.51 2.05
CA ILE A 103 3.76 5.56 2.87
C ILE A 103 3.09 4.93 4.10
N LEU A 104 2.29 3.88 3.91
CA LEU A 104 1.61 3.19 5.00
C LEU A 104 2.61 2.58 5.99
N ALA A 105 3.69 1.95 5.49
CA ALA A 105 4.75 1.40 6.33
C ALA A 105 5.44 2.49 7.16
N VAL A 106 5.77 3.64 6.57
CA VAL A 106 6.37 4.77 7.28
C VAL A 106 5.40 5.32 8.34
N VAL A 107 4.11 5.42 8.03
CA VAL A 107 3.09 5.85 9.00
C VAL A 107 2.98 4.87 10.17
N MET A 108 3.06 3.56 9.92
CA MET A 108 3.04 2.55 10.99
C MET A 108 4.29 2.61 11.87
N MET A 109 5.43 3.02 11.32
CA MET A 109 6.68 3.19 12.06
C MET A 109 6.79 4.56 12.76
N ALA A 110 5.88 5.49 12.49
CA ALA A 110 5.92 6.81 13.10
C ALA A 110 5.55 6.70 14.59
N PRO A 111 6.34 7.27 15.51
CA PRO A 111 5.98 7.28 16.93
C PRO A 111 4.65 8.03 17.08
N THR A 112 3.62 7.35 17.55
CA THR A 112 2.35 8.01 17.85
C THR A 112 2.61 9.03 18.95
N ALA A 113 2.13 10.26 18.78
CA ALA A 113 2.34 11.38 19.71
C ALA A 113 1.86 11.13 21.16
N THR A 114 1.22 9.98 21.40
CA THR A 114 0.75 9.52 22.71
C THR A 114 1.91 9.29 23.70
N ASP A 115 3.11 8.95 23.23
CA ASP A 115 4.26 8.70 24.11
C ASP A 115 4.89 9.99 24.67
N THR A 116 4.52 11.18 24.15
CA THR A 116 5.15 12.44 24.56
C THR A 116 4.48 13.08 25.79
N VAL A 117 3.30 12.60 26.21
CA VAL A 117 2.52 13.18 27.32
C VAL A 117 2.73 12.43 28.65
N ALA A 118 3.37 11.26 28.62
CA ALA A 118 3.56 10.41 29.81
C ALA A 118 4.89 10.65 30.57
N ALA A 119 5.38 11.90 30.62
CA ALA A 119 6.36 12.29 31.62
C ALA A 119 5.61 12.84 32.84
N PRO A 120 5.32 12.04 33.90
CA PRO A 120 4.90 12.61 35.16
C PRO A 120 6.05 13.46 35.69
N VAL A 121 5.75 14.75 35.79
CA VAL A 121 6.51 15.78 36.49
C VAL A 121 6.91 15.24 37.88
N GLY A 122 8.22 15.15 38.09
CA GLY A 122 8.97 14.98 39.34
C GLY A 122 8.22 14.58 40.62
N ASP A 123 8.55 13.38 41.12
CA ASP A 123 8.61 13.06 42.55
C ASP A 123 9.75 13.85 43.25
N ALA A 124 9.73 15.19 43.13
CA ALA A 124 10.73 16.09 43.71
C ALA A 124 10.33 16.65 45.08
N ALA A 125 9.41 16.02 45.80
CA ALA A 125 9.03 16.46 47.14
C ALA A 125 8.72 15.26 48.04
N LEU A 126 9.75 14.74 48.73
CA LEU A 126 9.69 14.13 50.07
C LEU A 126 11.12 13.66 50.46
N VAL A 127 12.09 14.59 50.46
CA VAL A 127 13.32 14.44 51.27
C VAL A 127 13.06 15.19 52.57
N GLU A 128 12.44 14.49 53.51
CA GLU A 128 12.24 14.95 54.88
C GLU A 128 13.61 15.03 55.57
N ALA A 129 13.94 16.23 56.07
CA ALA A 129 15.22 16.54 56.70
C ALA A 129 15.46 15.74 58.00
N PRO A 130 16.70 15.37 58.35
CA PRO A 130 16.99 14.79 59.66
C PRO A 130 16.83 15.85 60.77
N ALA A 131 15.94 15.59 61.72
CA ALA A 131 15.76 16.40 62.92
C ALA A 131 16.95 16.21 63.91
N PRO A 132 17.40 17.28 64.61
CA PRO A 132 18.60 17.24 65.44
C PRO A 132 18.41 16.49 66.77
N ALA A 133 19.52 15.91 67.23
CA ALA A 133 19.68 15.19 68.49
C ALA A 133 19.27 16.00 69.73
N ASN A 134 18.65 15.31 70.68
CA ASN A 134 18.62 15.63 72.12
C ASN A 134 18.94 14.37 72.90
#